data_AF-D0Q164-F1
#
_entry.id   AF-D0Q164-F1
#
_cell.length_a   1.000
_cell.length_b   1.000
_cell.length_c   1.000
_cell.angle_alpha   90.00
_cell.angle_beta   90.00
_cell.angle_gamma   90.00
#
_symmetry.space_group_name_H-M   'P 1'
#
loop_
_entity.id
_entity.type
_entity.pdbx_description
1 polymer ?
#
loop_
_entity_poly.entity_id
_entity_poly.type
_entity_poly.pdbx_seq_one_letter_code
_entity_poly.pdbx_strand_id
1 'polypeptide(L)'
;FWRFMEGILTVLRDSGHPGLLLVLDEVETLQRVRTDVREKALNALRQLIDEIDGGRFPGLYLLITGTPAFFDGTQGIQRLPPLAQRMATDFTTEARFDNPRAVQIRLPGFSQELLEKVGSTVRNLYADGANSSDRVRQLVADVVG
;
A
#
# COMPACT_ATOMS: atom_id res chain seq x y z
N PHE A 1 19.16 11.43 -5.96
CA PHE A 1 17.99 10.53 -5.97
C PHE A 1 17.16 10.68 -7.24
N TRP A 2 16.67 11.87 -7.61
CA TRP A 2 15.85 12.04 -8.83
C TRP A 2 16.50 11.59 -10.13
N ARG A 3 17.73 12.03 -10.42
CA ARG A 3 18.48 11.57 -11.61
C ARG A 3 18.70 10.05 -11.65
N PHE A 4 18.74 9.41 -10.49
CA PHE A 4 18.86 7.96 -10.39
C PHE A 4 17.54 7.25 -10.75
N MET A 5 16.40 7.79 -10.32
CA MET A 5 15.08 7.32 -10.74
C MET A 5 14.86 7.48 -12.25
N GLU A 6 15.24 8.62 -12.84
CA GLU A 6 15.19 8.81 -14.30
C GLU A 6 16.04 7.79 -15.04
N GLY A 7 17.25 7.52 -14.54
CA GLY A 7 18.14 6.50 -15.10
C GLY A 7 17.51 5.11 -15.08
N ILE A 8 16.93 4.70 -13.95
CA ILE A 8 16.24 3.39 -13.84
C ILE A 8 15.06 3.31 -14.81
N LEU A 9 14.20 4.33 -14.87
CA LEU A 9 13.04 4.34 -15.76
C LEU A 9 13.45 4.31 -17.24
N THR A 10 14.57 4.96 -17.57
CA THR A 10 15.15 4.91 -18.92
C THR A 10 15.61 3.49 -19.26
N VAL A 11 16.38 2.86 -18.37
CA VAL A 11 16.85 1.47 -18.56
C VAL A 11 15.69 0.49 -18.68
N LEU A 12 14.65 0.63 -17.86
CA LEU A 12 13.46 -0.22 -17.91
C LEU A 12 12.74 -0.08 -19.26
N ARG A 13 12.55 1.16 -19.73
CA ARG A 13 11.95 1.45 -21.03
C ARG A 13 12.77 0.83 -22.17
N ASP A 14 14.08 1.01 -22.15
CA ASP A 14 14.99 0.47 -23.18
C ASP A 14 15.02 -1.07 -23.17
N SER A 15 14.71 -1.68 -22.02
CA SER A 15 14.57 -3.13 -21.86
C SER A 15 13.18 -3.66 -22.21
N GLY A 16 12.27 -2.81 -22.70
CA GLY A 16 10.91 -3.19 -23.08
C GLY A 16 9.92 -3.33 -21.92
N HIS A 17 10.28 -2.91 -20.71
CA HIS A 17 9.36 -2.88 -19.57
C HIS A 17 8.50 -1.60 -19.60
N PRO A 18 7.20 -1.70 -19.26
CA PRO A 18 6.27 -0.57 -19.35
C PRO A 18 6.49 0.51 -18.27
N GLY A 19 7.23 0.22 -17.20
CA GLY A 19 7.41 1.15 -16.09
C GLY A 19 7.94 0.48 -14.81
N LEU A 20 7.81 1.20 -13.69
CA LEU A 20 8.23 0.78 -12.36
C LEU A 20 7.08 0.96 -11.36
N LEU A 21 6.77 -0.08 -10.59
CA LEU A 21 5.94 0.02 -9.40
C LEU A 21 6.84 0.17 -8.17
N LEU A 22 6.80 1.32 -7.51
CA LEU A 22 7.48 1.57 -6.24
C LEU A 22 6.48 1.43 -5.10
N VAL A 23 6.69 0.45 -4.22
CA VAL A 23 5.87 0.23 -3.04
C VAL A 23 6.61 0.73 -1.80
N LEU A 24 6.00 1.64 -1.06
CA LEU A 24 6.42 2.05 0.28
C LEU A 24 5.49 1.40 1.29
N ASP A 25 5.99 0.37 1.97
CA ASP A 25 5.21 -0.41 2.92
C ASP A 25 5.37 0.10 4.36
N GLU A 26 4.32 -0.05 5.17
CA GLU A 26 4.28 0.31 6.60
C GLU A 26 4.82 1.72 6.91
N VAL A 27 4.35 2.74 6.18
CA VAL A 27 4.90 4.11 6.34
C VAL A 27 4.67 4.71 7.73
N GLU A 28 3.78 4.15 8.56
CA GLU A 28 3.65 4.51 9.97
C GLU A 28 4.93 4.27 10.78
N THR A 29 5.84 3.43 10.30
CA THR A 29 7.16 3.22 10.92
C THR A 29 7.95 4.53 11.04
N LEU A 30 7.69 5.51 10.16
CA LEU A 30 8.23 6.87 10.24
C LEU A 30 7.85 7.58 11.54
N GLN A 31 6.78 7.18 12.22
CA GLN A 31 6.39 7.78 13.51
C GLN A 31 7.34 7.41 14.64
N ARG A 32 8.12 6.33 14.48
CA ARG A 32 9.07 5.81 15.49
C ARG A 32 10.46 6.41 15.35
N VAL A 33 10.78 7.07 14.23
CA VAL A 33 12.11 7.69 14.03
C VAL A 33 12.19 9.08 14.67
N ARG A 34 13.42 9.56 14.88
CA ARG A 34 13.68 10.90 15.43
C ARG A 34 13.02 12.00 14.58
N THR A 35 12.55 13.05 15.25
CA THR A 35 11.75 14.13 14.67
C THR A 35 12.34 14.77 13.42
N ASP A 36 13.64 15.06 13.39
CA ASP A 36 14.35 15.67 12.25
C ASP A 36 14.42 14.72 11.04
N VAL A 37 14.65 13.43 11.29
CA VAL A 37 14.67 12.39 10.24
C VAL A 37 13.27 12.20 9.67
N ARG A 38 12.25 12.15 10.53
CA ARG A 38 10.84 12.07 10.11
C ARG A 38 10.44 13.26 9.22
N GLU A 39 10.78 14.48 9.60
CA GLU A 39 10.47 15.68 8.79
C GLU A 39 11.15 15.66 7.43
N LYS A 40 12.40 15.19 7.37
CA LYS A 40 13.09 14.99 6.09
C LYS A 40 12.40 13.92 5.24
N ALA A 41 11.98 12.82 5.85
CA ALA A 41 11.26 11.75 5.16
C ALA A 41 9.90 12.22 4.60
N LEU A 42 9.10 12.94 5.40
CA LEU A 42 7.82 13.50 4.96
C LEU A 42 8.02 14.52 3.82
N ASN A 43 9.05 15.36 3.90
CA ASN A 43 9.37 16.30 2.83
C ASN A 43 9.84 15.59 1.55
N ALA A 44 10.64 14.53 1.68
CA ALA A 44 11.08 13.72 0.54
C ALA A 44 9.89 13.03 -0.14
N LEU A 45 8.95 12.50 0.65
CA LEU A 45 7.71 11.91 0.14
C LEU A 45 6.86 12.94 -0.61
N ARG A 46 6.69 14.14 -0.05
CA ARG A 46 6.00 15.25 -0.73
C ARG A 46 6.66 15.58 -2.08
N GLN A 47 7.98 15.71 -2.11
CA GLN A 47 8.72 15.99 -3.34
C GLN A 47 8.57 14.85 -4.36
N LEU A 48 8.62 13.60 -3.93
CA LEU A 48 8.41 12.46 -4.83
C LEU A 48 7.03 12.53 -5.50
N ILE A 49 5.98 12.79 -4.71
CA ILE A 49 4.61 12.94 -5.23
C ILE A 49 4.54 14.11 -6.23
N ASP A 50 5.10 15.27 -5.89
CA ASP A 50 5.14 16.43 -6.79
C ASP A 50 5.81 16.16 -8.13
N GLU A 51 6.91 15.42 -8.13
CA GLU A 51 7.66 15.07 -9.34
C GLU A 51 6.91 14.02 -10.19
N ILE A 52 6.18 13.10 -9.55
CA ILE A 52 5.29 12.15 -10.24
C ILE A 52 4.12 12.89 -10.89
N ASP A 53 3.41 13.73 -10.13
CA ASP A 53 2.27 14.52 -10.60
C ASP A 53 2.69 15.51 -11.70
N GLY A 54 3.90 16.07 -11.59
CA GLY A 54 4.51 16.93 -12.61
C GLY A 54 4.99 16.19 -13.87
N GLY A 55 4.88 14.86 -13.91
CA GLY A 55 5.24 14.05 -15.08
C GLY A 55 6.74 13.84 -15.28
N ARG A 56 7.59 14.14 -14.28
CA ARG A 56 9.05 13.92 -14.38
C ARG A 56 9.40 12.44 -14.49
N PHE A 57 8.58 11.56 -13.91
CA PHE A 57 8.83 10.11 -13.86
C PHE A 57 7.78 9.32 -14.67
N PRO A 58 7.77 9.42 -16.01
CA PRO A 58 6.81 8.71 -16.84
C PRO A 58 6.99 7.19 -16.70
N GLY A 59 5.90 6.49 -16.37
CA GLY A 59 5.90 5.05 -16.12
C GLY A 59 6.23 4.65 -14.68
N LEU A 60 6.46 5.60 -13.78
CA LEU A 60 6.53 5.32 -12.33
C LEU A 60 5.13 5.34 -11.73
N TYR A 61 4.77 4.27 -11.03
CA TYR A 61 3.59 4.22 -10.16
C TYR A 61 4.04 4.07 -8.71
N LEU A 62 3.56 4.96 -7.84
CA LEU A 62 3.85 4.93 -6.41
C LEU A 62 2.65 4.35 -5.65
N LEU A 63 2.87 3.25 -4.92
CA LEU A 63 1.92 2.68 -4.00
C LEU A 63 2.43 2.86 -2.57
N ILE A 64 1.61 3.43 -1.70
CA ILE A 64 1.94 3.63 -0.29
C ILE A 64 0.91 2.86 0.53
N THR A 65 1.37 2.03 1.45
CA THR A 65 0.52 1.36 2.43
C THR A 65 0.85 1.90 3.82
N GLY A 66 -0.16 1.99 4.66
CA GLY A 66 0.02 2.36 6.06
C GLY A 66 -1.30 2.33 6.80
N THR A 67 -1.22 2.57 8.10
CA THR A 67 -2.40 2.65 8.98
C THR A 67 -2.97 4.06 9.05
N PRO A 68 -4.25 4.21 9.46
CA PRO A 68 -4.87 5.52 9.70
C PRO A 68 -4.04 6.44 10.61
N ALA A 69 -3.25 5.87 11.53
CA ALA A 69 -2.34 6.63 12.39
C ALA A 69 -1.33 7.49 11.60
N PHE A 70 -0.91 7.05 10.41
CA PHE A 70 -0.04 7.83 9.54
C PHE A 70 -0.79 8.89 8.72
N PHE A 71 -2.01 8.59 8.26
CA PHE A 71 -2.77 9.49 7.39
C PHE A 71 -3.52 10.58 8.17
N ASP A 72 -4.06 10.23 9.34
CA ASP A 72 -4.94 11.09 10.14
C ASP A 72 -4.23 11.59 11.42
N GLY A 73 -3.16 10.92 11.85
CA GLY A 73 -2.44 11.27 13.07
C GLY A 73 -1.56 12.51 12.94
N THR A 74 -1.41 13.25 14.04
CA THR A 74 -0.58 14.48 14.13
C THR A 74 0.91 14.24 13.91
N GLN A 75 1.38 13.00 14.06
CA GLN A 75 2.77 12.58 13.84
C GLN A 75 3.02 12.02 12.44
N GLY A 76 1.97 11.90 11.61
CA GLY A 76 2.05 11.42 10.24
C GLY A 76 2.02 12.54 9.21
N ILE A 77 1.29 12.38 8.12
CA ILE A 77 1.25 13.35 7.01
C ILE A 77 0.66 14.71 7.42
N GLN A 78 -0.23 14.74 8.42
CA GLN A 78 -0.83 15.99 8.94
C GLN A 78 0.22 16.95 9.50
N ARG A 79 1.39 16.43 9.88
CA ARG A 79 2.53 17.22 10.34
C ARG A 79 3.14 18.10 9.25
N LEU A 80 2.93 17.72 7.99
CA LEU A 80 3.35 18.46 6.81
C LEU A 80 2.10 18.80 5.98
N PRO A 81 1.43 19.94 6.25
CA PRO A 81 0.22 20.35 5.53
C PRO A 81 0.27 20.23 4.01
N PRO A 82 1.36 20.59 3.30
CA PRO A 82 1.41 20.42 1.84
C PRO A 82 1.40 18.96 1.39
N LEU A 83 1.91 18.02 2.20
CA LEU A 83 1.79 16.59 1.91
C LEU A 83 0.35 16.12 2.16
N ALA A 84 -0.24 16.49 3.31
CA ALA A 84 -1.61 16.12 3.66
C ALA A 84 -2.62 16.56 2.58
N GLN A 85 -2.48 17.77 2.05
CA GLN A 85 -3.35 18.28 0.98
C GLN A 85 -3.29 17.44 -0.31
N ARG A 86 -2.11 16.94 -0.69
CA ARG A 86 -1.95 16.11 -1.89
C ARG A 86 -2.57 14.73 -1.73
N MET A 87 -2.56 14.21 -0.51
CA MET A 87 -3.11 12.90 -0.19
C MET A 87 -4.58 12.97 0.24
N ALA A 88 -5.16 14.16 0.39
CA ALA A 88 -6.49 14.33 0.94
C ALA A 88 -7.53 13.54 0.13
N THR A 89 -8.24 12.64 0.81
CA THR A 89 -9.36 11.87 0.28
C THR A 89 -10.49 11.94 1.29
N ASP A 90 -11.71 12.20 0.84
CA ASP A 90 -12.87 12.28 1.71
C ASP A 90 -13.40 10.87 2.01
N PHE A 91 -13.22 10.41 3.25
CA PHE A 91 -13.71 9.14 3.77
C PHE A 91 -14.93 9.27 4.70
N THR A 92 -15.65 10.40 4.63
CA THR A 92 -16.81 10.71 5.53
C THR A 92 -18.03 9.81 5.31
N THR A 93 -18.09 9.06 4.21
CA THR A 93 -19.19 8.14 3.88
C THR A 93 -18.88 6.68 4.26
N GLU A 94 -19.89 5.82 4.19
CA GLU A 94 -19.71 4.37 4.39
C GLU A 94 -18.68 3.82 3.39
N ALA A 95 -17.78 2.95 3.87
CA ALA A 95 -16.65 2.42 3.08
C ALA A 95 -17.02 1.77 1.74
N ARG A 96 -18.27 1.31 1.58
CA ARG A 96 -18.78 0.77 0.32
C ARG A 96 -18.94 1.81 -0.80
N PHE A 97 -18.87 3.10 -0.48
CA PHE A 97 -19.02 4.21 -1.42
C PHE A 97 -17.70 4.94 -1.70
N ASP A 98 -16.57 4.43 -1.21
CA ASP A 98 -15.28 5.06 -1.40
C ASP A 98 -14.87 5.10 -2.90
N ASN A 99 -14.38 6.26 -3.32
CA ASN A 99 -13.65 6.55 -4.56
C ASN A 99 -12.59 5.50 -5.00
N PRO A 100 -12.80 4.47 -5.86
CA PRO A 100 -11.69 3.58 -6.22
C PRO A 100 -10.60 4.28 -7.06
N ARG A 101 -10.87 5.47 -7.61
CA ARG A 101 -9.90 6.34 -8.30
C ARG A 101 -9.38 7.47 -7.40
N ALA A 102 -9.74 7.49 -6.12
CA ALA A 102 -9.19 8.45 -5.19
C ALA A 102 -7.70 8.16 -4.94
N VAL A 103 -6.99 9.16 -4.42
CA VAL A 103 -5.56 9.06 -4.11
C VAL A 103 -5.31 8.06 -2.99
N GLN A 104 -6.29 7.87 -2.10
CA GLN A 104 -6.26 6.84 -1.07
C GLN A 104 -7.39 5.83 -1.27
N ILE A 105 -7.09 4.56 -1.03
CA ILE A 105 -8.07 3.48 -0.99
C ILE A 105 -8.10 2.93 0.45
N ARG A 106 -9.25 3.02 1.10
CA ARG A 106 -9.46 2.44 2.43
C ARG A 106 -9.73 0.95 2.29
N LEU A 107 -8.93 0.13 2.96
CA LEU A 107 -9.14 -1.31 3.02
C LEU A 107 -10.02 -1.62 4.25
N PRO A 108 -11.26 -2.13 4.06
CA PRO A 108 -12.08 -2.54 5.20
C PRO A 108 -11.45 -3.74 5.90
N GLY A 109 -11.67 -3.85 7.21
CA GLY A 109 -11.36 -5.07 7.95
C GLY A 109 -12.13 -6.26 7.38
N PHE A 110 -11.60 -7.46 7.54
CA PHE A 110 -12.29 -8.66 7.08
C PHE A 110 -13.60 -8.86 7.82
N SER A 111 -14.69 -9.09 7.07
CA SER A 111 -15.92 -9.68 7.61
C SER A 111 -15.68 -11.14 7.97
N GLN A 112 -16.62 -11.74 8.72
CA GLN A 112 -16.58 -13.17 8.99
C GLN A 112 -16.49 -14.00 7.69
N GLU A 113 -17.30 -13.68 6.70
CA GLU A 113 -17.27 -14.34 5.38
C GLU A 113 -15.90 -14.22 4.69
N LEU A 114 -15.25 -13.04 4.76
CA LEU A 114 -13.92 -12.84 4.21
C LEU A 114 -12.86 -13.60 4.99
N LEU A 115 -12.98 -13.70 6.32
CA LEU A 115 -12.08 -14.51 7.15
C LEU A 115 -12.20 -16.00 6.81
N GLU A 116 -13.42 -16.51 6.64
CA GLU A 116 -13.69 -17.89 6.21
C GLU A 116 -13.10 -18.15 4.82
N LYS A 117 -13.27 -17.20 3.89
CA LYS A 117 -12.69 -17.30 2.54
C LYS A 117 -11.16 -17.29 2.56
N VAL A 118 -10.54 -16.41 3.35
CA VAL A 118 -9.07 -16.39 3.48
C VAL A 118 -8.58 -17.69 4.10
N GLY A 119 -9.23 -18.16 5.18
CA GLY A 119 -8.87 -19.41 5.85
C GLY A 119 -8.93 -20.61 4.92
N SER A 120 -10.04 -20.78 4.19
CA SER A 120 -10.21 -21.85 3.21
C SER A 120 -9.21 -21.75 2.06
N THR A 121 -8.92 -20.55 1.55
CA THR A 121 -7.93 -20.32 0.48
C THR A 121 -6.52 -20.71 0.94
N VAL A 122 -6.10 -20.27 2.13
CA VAL A 122 -4.79 -20.61 2.69
C VAL A 122 -4.67 -22.10 2.97
N ARG A 123 -5.72 -22.72 3.54
CA ARG A 123 -5.76 -24.18 3.74
C ARG A 123 -5.59 -24.93 2.42
N ASN A 124 -6.33 -24.54 1.38
CA ASN A 124 -6.29 -25.22 0.10
C ASN A 124 -4.91 -25.10 -0.55
N LEU A 125 -4.32 -23.89 -0.55
CA LEU A 125 -2.97 -23.66 -1.05
C LEU A 125 -1.93 -24.54 -0.34
N TYR A 126 -2.04 -24.68 0.99
CA TYR A 126 -1.16 -25.56 1.75
C TYR A 126 -1.41 -27.05 1.45
N ALA A 127 -2.67 -27.47 1.38
CA ALA A 127 -3.04 -28.86 1.08
C ALA A 127 -2.54 -29.30 -0.30
N ASP A 128 -2.60 -28.42 -1.31
CA ASP A 128 -2.12 -28.71 -2.67
C ASP A 128 -0.61 -28.97 -2.72
N GLY A 129 0.17 -28.36 -1.83
CA GLY A 129 1.62 -28.56 -1.70
C GLY A 129 2.05 -29.66 -0.72
N ALA A 130 1.12 -30.30 -0.01
CA ALA A 130 1.43 -31.22 1.07
C ALA A 130 1.45 -32.69 0.63
N ASN A 131 2.43 -33.46 1.12
CA ASN A 131 2.53 -34.92 0.91
C ASN A 131 1.33 -35.71 1.47
N SER A 132 0.56 -35.12 2.38
CA SER A 132 -0.62 -35.73 3.00
C SER A 132 -1.81 -34.76 2.92
N SER A 133 -2.10 -34.30 1.72
CA SER A 133 -3.15 -33.33 1.41
C SER A 133 -4.54 -33.74 1.95
N ASP A 134 -4.89 -35.02 1.86
CA ASP A 134 -6.16 -35.56 2.37
C ASP A 134 -6.31 -35.40 3.89
N ARG A 135 -5.23 -35.61 4.64
CA ARG A 135 -5.22 -35.42 6.10
C ARG A 135 -5.48 -33.97 6.48
N VAL A 136 -4.93 -33.01 5.72
CA VAL A 136 -5.15 -31.58 5.95
C VAL A 136 -6.61 -31.21 5.72
N ARG A 137 -7.19 -31.66 4.60
CA ARG A 137 -8.59 -31.38 4.26
C ARG A 137 -9.57 -32.06 5.22
N GLN A 138 -9.23 -33.22 5.79
CA GLN A 138 -10.04 -33.91 6.80
C GLN A 138 -10.00 -33.24 8.17
N LEU A 139 -8.82 -32.85 8.66
CA LEU A 139 -8.65 -32.28 10.00
C LEU A 139 -9.06 -30.80 10.07
N VAL A 140 -8.99 -30.08 8.95
CA VAL A 140 -9.39 -28.68 8.82
C VAL A 140 -10.54 -28.61 7.80
N ALA A 141 -11.64 -29.27 8.12
CA ALA A 141 -12.85 -29.25 7.30
C ALA A 141 -13.52 -27.85 7.34
N ASP A 142 -14.22 -27.50 6.27
CA ASP A 142 -15.06 -26.30 6.28
C ASP A 142 -16.16 -26.48 7.34
N VAL A 143 -16.39 -25.46 8.17
CA VAL A 143 -17.48 -25.49 9.15
C VAL A 143 -18.78 -25.49 8.35
N VAL A 144 -19.50 -26.61 8.37
CA VAL A 144 -20.87 -26.67 7.89
C VAL A 144 -21.71 -25.89 8.90
N GLY A 145 -22.19 -24.71 8.50
CA GLY A 145 -23.22 -23.98 9.25
C GLY A 145 -24.51 -24.77 9.35
#